data_AF-A0A2A5F3B1-F1
#
_entry.id   AF-A0A2A5F3B1-F1
#
_cell.length_a   1.000
_cell.length_b   1.000
_cell.length_c   1.000
_cell.angle_alpha   90.00
_cell.angle_beta   90.00
_cell.angle_gamma   90.00
#
_symmetry.space_group_name_H-M   'P 1'
#
loop_
_entity.id
_entity.type
_entity.pdbx_description
1 polymer ?
#
loop_
_entity_poly.entity_id
_entity_poly.type
_entity_poly.pdbx_seq_one_letter_code
_entity_poly.pdbx_strand_id
1 'polypeptide(L)'
;MPIPLLELARESFFRPRTAAPHLIGLNLSRNVLIEAALLLAVLTILSQFLLYTFIQTQATEAWTVKFSVPLIDVAVQFVNAFIVSQIVVLLARGIRVSVAFSDAMAIYLWFNFLLVVLLAVMILTSALFGAFGMFVVLFTIVWAPYTLAVFWSHLLGTKNLFLGFVVAVVAFLIASAISVVLASILGLPVMELVPNV
;
A
#
# COMPACT_ATOMS: atom_id res chain seq x y z
N MET A 1 -13.66 3.26 -23.85
CA MET A 1 -12.77 2.15 -24.23
C MET A 1 -11.93 1.79 -23.03
N PRO A 2 -11.67 0.51 -22.72
CA PRO A 2 -10.78 0.15 -21.63
C PRO A 2 -9.38 0.71 -21.93
N ILE A 3 -8.82 1.47 -20.97
CA ILE A 3 -7.44 1.97 -21.08
C ILE A 3 -6.51 0.75 -20.98
N PRO A 4 -5.51 0.61 -21.88
CA PRO A 4 -4.47 -0.41 -21.75
C PRO A 4 -3.82 -0.36 -20.36
N LEU A 5 -3.56 -1.52 -19.73
CA LEU A 5 -3.02 -1.60 -18.36
C LEU A 5 -1.76 -0.76 -18.14
N LEU A 6 -0.87 -0.74 -19.15
CA LEU A 6 0.36 0.06 -19.11
C LEU A 6 0.07 1.57 -19.08
N GLU A 7 -0.95 2.01 -19.81
CA GLU A 7 -1.37 3.40 -19.85
C GLU A 7 -2.06 3.78 -18.54
N LEU A 8 -2.87 2.89 -17.95
CA LEU A 8 -3.43 3.08 -16.61
C LEU A 8 -2.34 3.18 -15.53
N ALA A 9 -1.30 2.35 -15.59
CA ALA A 9 -0.16 2.42 -14.69
C ALA A 9 0.60 3.75 -14.86
N ARG A 10 0.91 4.14 -16.10
CA ARG A 10 1.54 5.43 -16.42
C ARG A 10 0.72 6.60 -15.89
N GLU A 11 -0.58 6.62 -16.18
CA GLU A 11 -1.47 7.67 -15.70
C GLU A 11 -1.56 7.68 -14.18
N SER A 12 -1.52 6.53 -13.52
CA SER A 12 -1.53 6.48 -12.06
C SER A 12 -0.29 7.14 -11.45
N PHE A 13 0.86 7.06 -12.11
CA PHE A 13 2.07 7.75 -11.66
C PHE A 13 2.07 9.26 -11.94
N PHE A 14 1.68 9.67 -13.14
CA PHE A 14 1.85 11.07 -13.59
C PHE A 14 0.58 11.91 -13.55
N ARG A 15 -0.59 11.29 -13.62
CA ARG A 15 -1.91 11.93 -13.70
C ARG A 15 -2.96 11.14 -12.88
N PRO A 16 -2.78 10.97 -11.56
CA PRO A 16 -3.66 10.10 -10.77
C PRO A 16 -5.14 10.53 -10.82
N ARG A 17 -5.43 11.80 -11.10
CA ARG A 17 -6.81 12.29 -11.32
C ARG A 17 -7.48 11.68 -12.55
N THR A 18 -6.74 11.36 -13.61
CA THR A 18 -7.30 10.72 -14.81
C THR A 18 -7.41 9.22 -14.63
N ALA A 19 -6.53 8.60 -13.85
CA ALA A 19 -6.58 7.17 -13.56
C ALA A 19 -7.70 6.78 -12.59
N ALA A 20 -8.03 7.61 -11.60
CA ALA A 20 -8.98 7.25 -10.53
C ALA A 20 -10.38 6.82 -11.02
N PRO A 21 -11.03 7.53 -11.96
CA PRO A 21 -12.33 7.11 -12.47
C PRO A 21 -12.29 5.75 -13.19
N HIS A 22 -11.19 5.45 -13.88
CA HIS A 22 -11.03 4.18 -14.59
C HIS A 22 -10.91 3.01 -13.60
N LEU A 23 -10.22 3.21 -12.48
CA LEU A 23 -10.09 2.21 -11.41
C LEU A 23 -11.41 1.92 -10.71
N ILE A 24 -12.16 2.98 -10.36
CA ILE A 24 -13.49 2.86 -9.73
C ILE A 24 -14.48 2.19 -10.71
N GLY A 25 -14.35 2.48 -12.00
CA GLY A 25 -15.20 1.91 -13.05
C GLY A 25 -14.92 0.44 -13.42
N LEU A 26 -13.89 -0.21 -12.87
CA LEU A 26 -13.53 -1.59 -13.23
C LEU A 26 -14.58 -2.63 -12.82
N ASN A 27 -15.44 -2.32 -11.85
CA ASN A 27 -16.51 -3.19 -11.34
C ASN A 27 -16.05 -4.66 -11.18
N LEU A 28 -14.95 -4.84 -10.44
CA LEU A 28 -14.29 -6.13 -10.30
C LEU A 28 -15.16 -7.10 -9.49
N SER A 29 -15.18 -8.38 -9.91
CA SER A 29 -15.87 -9.42 -9.16
C SER A 29 -15.16 -9.71 -7.83
N ARG A 30 -15.93 -10.22 -6.85
CA ARG A 30 -15.40 -10.56 -5.52
C ARG A 30 -14.21 -11.53 -5.59
N ASN A 31 -14.26 -12.51 -6.48
CA ASN A 31 -13.18 -13.50 -6.62
C ASN A 31 -11.89 -12.84 -7.08
N VAL A 32 -11.97 -11.94 -8.08
CA VAL A 32 -10.80 -11.18 -8.57
C VAL A 32 -10.21 -10.30 -7.47
N LEU A 33 -11.05 -9.65 -6.66
CA LEU A 33 -10.58 -8.85 -5.52
C LEU A 33 -9.85 -9.70 -4.47
N ILE A 34 -10.33 -10.90 -4.17
CA ILE A 34 -9.69 -11.83 -3.23
C ILE A 34 -8.35 -12.32 -3.78
N GLU A 35 -8.31 -12.75 -5.04
CA GLU A 35 -7.09 -13.20 -5.71
C GLU A 35 -6.04 -12.09 -5.78
N ALA A 36 -6.46 -10.87 -6.16
CA ALA A 36 -5.60 -9.70 -6.20
C ALA A 36 -5.09 -9.31 -4.80
N ALA A 37 -5.93 -9.40 -3.77
CA ALA A 37 -5.52 -9.14 -2.39
C ALA A 37 -4.49 -10.13 -1.89
N LEU A 38 -4.67 -11.42 -2.18
CA LEU A 38 -3.72 -12.46 -1.79
C LEU A 38 -2.39 -12.27 -2.53
N LEU A 39 -2.44 -12.07 -3.84
CA LEU A 39 -1.25 -11.83 -4.67
C LEU A 39 -0.48 -10.61 -4.16
N LEU A 40 -1.17 -9.50 -3.89
CA LEU A 40 -0.52 -8.29 -3.40
C LEU A 40 0.02 -8.42 -1.99
N ALA A 41 -0.66 -9.15 -1.11
CA ALA A 41 -0.11 -9.47 0.21
C ALA A 41 1.21 -10.22 0.09
N VAL A 42 1.27 -11.26 -0.76
CA VAL A 42 2.49 -12.00 -1.04
C VAL A 42 3.58 -11.09 -1.63
N LEU A 43 3.26 -10.32 -2.67
CA LEU A 43 4.23 -9.43 -3.32
C LEU A 43 4.75 -8.35 -2.36
N THR A 44 3.90 -7.81 -1.49
CA THR A 44 4.29 -6.79 -0.51
C THR A 44 5.30 -7.37 0.48
N ILE A 45 5.00 -8.53 1.07
CA ILE A 45 5.90 -9.17 2.05
C ILE A 45 7.20 -9.61 1.39
N LEU A 46 7.15 -10.20 0.18
CA LEU A 46 8.36 -10.56 -0.57
C LEU A 46 9.23 -9.33 -0.89
N SER A 47 8.61 -8.22 -1.28
CA SER A 47 9.34 -6.99 -1.61
C SER A 47 9.97 -6.35 -0.37
N GLN A 48 9.27 -6.37 0.77
CA GLN A 48 9.82 -5.94 2.05
C GLN A 48 11.00 -6.82 2.46
N PHE A 49 10.85 -8.14 2.38
CA PHE A 49 11.93 -9.08 2.67
C PHE A 49 13.17 -8.79 1.81
N LEU A 50 13.00 -8.66 0.49
CA LEU A 50 14.06 -8.28 -0.44
C LEU A 50 14.73 -6.95 -0.06
N LEU A 51 13.95 -5.94 0.30
CA LEU A 51 14.48 -4.65 0.74
C LEU A 51 15.36 -4.80 1.99
N TYR A 52 14.86 -5.49 3.03
CA TYR A 52 15.60 -5.65 4.28
C TYR A 52 16.86 -6.47 4.08
N THR A 53 16.82 -7.54 3.29
CA THR A 53 18.03 -8.30 2.92
C THR A 53 19.02 -7.41 2.19
N PHE A 54 18.57 -6.61 1.22
CA PHE A 54 19.44 -5.70 0.49
C PHE A 54 20.07 -4.63 1.41
N ILE A 55 19.29 -4.02 2.30
CA ILE A 55 19.79 -3.07 3.30
C ILE A 55 20.82 -3.74 4.22
N GLN A 56 20.54 -4.94 4.72
CA GLN A 56 21.50 -5.67 5.57
C GLN A 56 22.82 -5.97 4.86
N THR A 57 22.77 -6.34 3.58
CA THR A 57 24.01 -6.57 2.79
C THR A 57 24.85 -5.31 2.59
N GLN A 58 24.24 -4.13 2.68
CA GLN A 58 24.96 -2.84 2.55
C GLN A 58 25.31 -2.20 3.91
N ALA A 59 24.58 -2.51 4.98
CA ALA A 59 24.70 -1.89 6.30
C ALA A 59 25.32 -2.84 7.35
N THR A 60 26.34 -3.60 6.95
CA THR A 60 26.91 -4.81 7.57
C THR A 60 27.22 -4.80 9.07
N GLU A 61 27.10 -3.68 9.80
CA GLU A 61 27.68 -3.54 11.15
C GLU A 61 26.72 -3.09 12.26
N ALA A 62 25.45 -2.74 12.00
CA ALA A 62 24.64 -2.09 13.04
C ALA A 62 23.43 -2.89 13.59
N TRP A 63 22.77 -3.74 12.79
CA TRP A 63 21.48 -4.33 13.18
C TRP A 63 21.24 -5.74 12.63
N THR A 64 20.73 -6.64 13.47
CA THR A 64 20.10 -7.89 13.04
C THR A 64 18.58 -7.70 12.94
N VAL A 65 18.05 -7.80 11.73
CA VAL A 65 16.60 -7.78 11.49
C VAL A 65 16.08 -9.20 11.72
N LYS A 66 15.28 -9.40 12.76
CA LYS A 66 14.50 -10.64 12.93
C LYS A 66 13.23 -10.52 12.10
N PHE A 67 13.17 -11.32 11.04
CA PHE A 67 11.93 -11.49 10.29
C PHE A 67 10.94 -12.32 11.12
N SER A 68 9.71 -11.84 11.20
CA SER A 68 8.55 -12.64 11.58
C SER A 68 8.34 -13.81 10.62
N VAL A 69 7.44 -14.74 10.97
CA VAL A 69 7.09 -15.86 10.09
C VAL A 69 6.40 -15.29 8.83
N PRO A 70 6.99 -15.40 7.62
CA PRO A 70 6.50 -14.68 6.43
C PRO A 70 5.05 -15.01 6.07
N LEU A 71 4.61 -16.24 6.34
CA LEU A 71 3.24 -16.67 6.09
C LEU A 71 2.22 -15.92 6.96
N ILE A 72 2.59 -15.59 8.20
CA ILE A 72 1.75 -14.82 9.11
C ILE A 72 1.64 -13.38 8.62
N ASP A 73 2.74 -12.78 8.17
CA ASP A 73 2.74 -11.41 7.66
C ASP A 73 1.89 -11.28 6.38
N VAL A 74 1.92 -12.29 5.50
CA VAL A 74 1.04 -12.35 4.33
C VAL A 74 -0.42 -12.42 4.77
N ALA A 75 -0.75 -13.26 5.76
CA ALA A 75 -2.12 -13.35 6.27
C ALA A 75 -2.58 -12.02 6.90
N VAL A 76 -1.73 -11.37 7.67
CA VAL A 76 -2.01 -10.05 8.27
C VAL A 76 -2.21 -9.00 7.17
N GLN A 77 -1.33 -8.94 6.17
CA GLN A 77 -1.44 -7.98 5.07
C GLN A 77 -2.71 -8.22 4.22
N PHE A 78 -3.06 -9.49 3.99
CA PHE A 78 -4.31 -9.85 3.33
C PHE A 78 -5.52 -9.35 4.11
N VAL A 79 -5.60 -9.62 5.41
CA VAL A 79 -6.69 -9.15 6.29
C VAL A 79 -6.72 -7.63 6.36
N ASN A 80 -5.56 -6.98 6.43
CA ASN A 80 -5.42 -5.53 6.48
C ASN A 80 -6.07 -4.85 5.28
N ALA A 81 -5.97 -5.45 4.08
CA ALA A 81 -6.64 -4.93 2.89
C ALA A 81 -8.17 -4.84 3.07
N PHE A 82 -8.80 -5.85 3.67
CA PHE A 82 -10.23 -5.83 3.99
C PHE A 82 -10.55 -4.82 5.09
N ILE A 83 -9.73 -4.75 6.14
CA ILE A 83 -9.92 -3.83 7.27
C ILE A 83 -9.88 -2.38 6.78
N VAL A 84 -8.84 -1.98 6.04
CA VAL A 84 -8.70 -0.62 5.51
C VAL A 84 -9.89 -0.27 4.63
N SER A 85 -10.25 -1.15 3.69
CA SER A 85 -11.38 -0.93 2.78
C SER A 85 -12.71 -0.79 3.51
N GLN A 86 -12.91 -1.56 4.60
CA GLN A 86 -14.12 -1.47 5.42
C GLN A 86 -14.17 -0.18 6.24
N ILE A 87 -13.06 0.21 6.90
CA ILE A 87 -12.96 1.48 7.66
C ILE A 87 -13.31 2.64 6.75
N VAL A 88 -12.88 2.57 5.50
CA VAL A 88 -13.07 3.60 4.50
C VAL A 88 -14.53 3.77 4.14
N VAL A 89 -15.24 2.66 3.92
CA VAL A 89 -16.68 2.70 3.69
C VAL A 89 -17.39 3.31 4.89
N LEU A 90 -16.93 3.02 6.12
CA LEU A 90 -17.49 3.59 7.34
C LEU A 90 -17.22 5.10 7.45
N LEU A 91 -15.99 5.55 7.17
CA LEU A 91 -15.62 6.96 7.17
C LEU A 91 -16.39 7.75 6.10
N ALA A 92 -16.54 7.18 4.90
CA ALA A 92 -17.34 7.76 3.82
C ALA A 92 -18.82 7.95 4.23
N ARG A 93 -19.40 6.95 4.89
CA ARG A 93 -20.76 7.05 5.46
C ARG A 93 -20.85 8.16 6.51
N GLY A 94 -19.82 8.34 7.33
CA GLY A 94 -19.74 9.41 8.32
C GLY A 94 -19.85 10.82 7.72
N ILE A 95 -19.38 11.00 6.47
CA ILE A 95 -19.51 12.26 5.71
C ILE A 95 -20.66 12.23 4.69
N ARG A 96 -21.60 11.28 4.82
CA ARG A 96 -22.80 11.11 3.96
C ARG A 96 -22.49 10.81 2.48
N VAL A 97 -21.35 10.18 2.20
CA VAL A 97 -20.99 9.71 0.86
C VAL A 97 -21.18 8.20 0.76
N SER A 98 -21.79 7.74 -0.34
CA SER A 98 -21.92 6.31 -0.63
C SER A 98 -20.68 5.82 -1.37
N VAL A 99 -19.93 4.92 -0.75
CA VAL A 99 -18.76 4.26 -1.33
C VAL A 99 -18.98 2.76 -1.27
N ALA A 100 -18.79 2.08 -2.41
CA ALA A 100 -18.81 0.62 -2.45
C ALA A 100 -17.50 0.04 -1.91
N PHE A 101 -17.61 -1.08 -1.20
CA PHE A 101 -16.44 -1.80 -0.67
C PHE A 101 -15.49 -2.25 -1.79
N SER A 102 -16.04 -2.69 -2.93
CA SER A 102 -15.27 -3.10 -4.12
C SER A 102 -14.33 -2.00 -4.60
N ASP A 103 -14.80 -0.76 -4.61
CA ASP A 103 -14.09 0.38 -5.18
C ASP A 103 -13.00 0.85 -4.21
N ALA A 104 -13.30 0.86 -2.92
CA ALA A 104 -12.32 1.10 -1.86
C ALA A 104 -11.19 0.05 -1.90
N MET A 105 -11.56 -1.23 -2.04
CA MET A 105 -10.61 -2.34 -2.15
C MET A 105 -9.77 -2.24 -3.42
N ALA A 106 -10.38 -1.95 -4.57
CA ALA A 106 -9.67 -1.79 -5.84
C ALA A 106 -8.64 -0.66 -5.77
N ILE A 107 -8.99 0.49 -5.20
CA ILE A 107 -8.07 1.62 -5.01
C ILE A 107 -6.94 1.23 -4.06
N TYR A 108 -7.25 0.60 -2.92
CA TYR A 108 -6.23 0.18 -1.96
C TYR A 108 -5.24 -0.80 -2.58
N LEU A 109 -5.75 -1.83 -3.27
CA LEU A 109 -4.92 -2.84 -3.93
C LEU A 109 -4.09 -2.23 -5.06
N TRP A 110 -4.68 -1.39 -5.90
CA TRP A 110 -3.96 -0.71 -6.97
C TRP A 110 -2.85 0.19 -6.42
N PHE A 111 -3.12 0.95 -5.37
CA PHE A 111 -2.11 1.79 -4.73
C PHE A 111 -0.94 0.96 -4.17
N ASN A 112 -1.23 -0.16 -3.49
CA ASN A 112 -0.18 -1.07 -3.01
C ASN A 112 0.62 -1.69 -4.17
N PHE A 113 -0.03 -2.03 -5.28
CA PHE A 113 0.65 -2.51 -6.47
C PHE A 113 1.66 -1.47 -7.00
N LEU A 114 1.27 -0.20 -7.10
CA LEU A 114 2.18 0.87 -7.52
C LEU A 114 3.35 1.06 -6.56
N LEU A 115 3.12 0.91 -5.24
CA LEU A 115 4.19 0.95 -4.24
C LEU A 115 5.17 -0.22 -4.40
N VAL A 116 4.67 -1.43 -4.67
CA VAL A 116 5.52 -2.59 -4.98
C VAL A 116 6.37 -2.34 -6.23
N VAL A 117 5.79 -1.73 -7.27
CA VAL A 117 6.53 -1.35 -8.49
C VAL A 117 7.62 -0.31 -8.15
N LEU A 118 7.30 0.73 -7.39
CA LEU A 118 8.30 1.74 -6.98
C LEU A 118 9.41 1.12 -6.12
N LEU A 119 9.06 0.19 -5.23
CA LEU A 119 10.02 -0.52 -4.41
C LEU A 119 10.96 -1.40 -5.25
N ALA A 120 10.42 -2.11 -6.25
CA ALA A 120 11.22 -2.88 -7.19
C ALA A 120 12.17 -1.98 -8.01
N VAL A 121 11.69 -0.83 -8.50
CA VAL A 121 12.51 0.17 -9.21
C VAL A 121 13.59 0.73 -8.29
N MET A 122 13.26 1.01 -7.03
CA MET A 122 14.22 1.49 -6.04
C MET A 122 15.33 0.47 -5.79
N ILE A 123 14.99 -0.81 -5.55
CA ILE A 123 15.98 -1.87 -5.33
C ILE A 123 16.86 -2.03 -6.58
N LEU A 124 16.26 -2.06 -7.77
CA LEU A 124 17.00 -2.21 -9.02
C LEU A 124 17.96 -1.03 -9.26
N THR A 125 17.49 0.20 -9.08
CA THR A 125 18.34 1.39 -9.25
C THR A 125 19.42 1.49 -8.19
N SER A 126 19.14 1.07 -6.95
CA SER A 126 20.16 0.96 -5.90
C SER A 126 21.24 -0.08 -6.24
N ALA A 127 20.84 -1.22 -6.79
CA ALA A 127 21.77 -2.28 -7.19
C ALA A 127 22.65 -1.87 -8.38
N LEU A 128 22.09 -1.14 -9.36
CA LEU A 128 22.80 -0.76 -10.58
C LEU A 128 23.63 0.52 -10.45
N PHE A 129 23.14 1.49 -9.66
CA PHE A 129 23.69 2.86 -9.62
C PHE A 129 24.00 3.35 -8.19
N GLY A 130 23.97 2.45 -7.20
CA GLY A 130 24.28 2.78 -5.80
C GLY A 130 23.28 3.76 -5.20
N ALA A 131 23.71 5.00 -4.92
CA ALA A 131 22.88 5.99 -4.22
C ALA A 131 21.64 6.45 -5.02
N PHE A 132 21.53 6.12 -6.31
CA PHE A 132 20.43 6.61 -7.15
C PHE A 132 19.04 6.14 -6.68
N GLY A 133 18.93 4.99 -6.00
CA GLY A 133 17.66 4.55 -5.43
C GLY A 133 17.08 5.51 -4.39
N MET A 134 17.91 6.36 -3.77
CA MET A 134 17.44 7.41 -2.85
C MET A 134 16.52 8.42 -3.54
N PHE A 135 16.70 8.69 -4.83
CA PHE A 135 15.78 9.56 -5.57
C PHE A 135 14.38 8.95 -5.69
N VAL A 136 14.28 7.63 -5.82
CA VAL A 136 13.00 6.93 -5.85
C VAL A 136 12.30 7.02 -4.49
N VAL A 137 13.05 6.93 -3.39
CA VAL A 137 12.51 7.14 -2.03
C VAL A 137 11.95 8.56 -1.89
N LEU A 138 12.74 9.58 -2.22
CA LEU A 138 12.33 10.98 -2.11
C LEU A 138 11.10 11.27 -2.98
N PHE A 139 11.07 10.73 -4.20
CA PHE A 139 9.89 10.79 -5.06
C PHE A 139 8.69 10.14 -4.38
N THR A 140 8.84 8.93 -3.84
CA THR A 140 7.75 8.17 -3.20
C THR A 140 7.19 8.89 -1.98
N ILE A 141 8.02 9.54 -1.17
CA ILE A 141 7.59 10.30 0.02
C ILE A 141 6.60 11.41 -0.35
N VAL A 142 6.80 12.08 -1.48
CA VAL A 142 5.91 13.15 -1.95
C VAL A 142 4.74 12.57 -2.76
N TRP A 143 5.04 11.62 -3.65
CA TRP A 143 4.09 11.04 -4.58
C TRP A 143 3.02 10.18 -3.88
N ALA A 144 3.41 9.35 -2.92
CA ALA A 144 2.49 8.43 -2.24
C ALA A 144 1.33 9.15 -1.54
N PRO A 145 1.55 10.12 -0.63
CA PRO A 145 0.45 10.82 0.03
C PRO A 145 -0.39 11.64 -0.95
N TYR A 146 0.22 12.24 -1.98
CA TYR A 146 -0.52 12.96 -3.02
C TYR A 146 -1.44 12.06 -3.84
N THR A 147 -0.91 10.96 -4.38
CA THR A 147 -1.65 10.02 -5.21
C THR A 147 -2.77 9.36 -4.42
N LEU A 148 -2.49 8.98 -3.17
CA LEU A 148 -3.49 8.49 -2.25
C LEU A 148 -4.58 9.54 -2.04
N ALA A 149 -4.24 10.77 -1.66
CA ALA A 149 -5.23 11.85 -1.48
C ALA A 149 -6.14 12.04 -2.71
N VAL A 150 -5.58 11.95 -3.92
CA VAL A 150 -6.32 12.07 -5.18
C VAL A 150 -7.28 10.91 -5.43
N PHE A 151 -6.83 9.66 -5.28
CA PHE A 151 -7.67 8.49 -5.48
C PHE A 151 -8.81 8.47 -4.46
N TRP A 152 -8.49 8.78 -3.22
CA TRP A 152 -9.43 8.84 -2.11
C TRP A 152 -10.41 10.00 -2.25
N SER A 153 -9.98 11.17 -2.71
CA SER A 153 -10.91 12.28 -2.99
C SER A 153 -11.88 11.92 -4.11
N HIS A 154 -11.43 11.21 -5.14
CA HIS A 154 -12.30 10.74 -6.23
C HIS A 154 -13.32 9.71 -5.75
N LEU A 155 -12.88 8.75 -4.92
CA LEU A 155 -13.76 7.77 -4.30
C LEU A 155 -14.87 8.45 -3.48
N LEU A 156 -14.51 9.50 -2.74
CA LEU A 156 -15.45 10.29 -1.94
C LEU A 156 -16.28 11.30 -2.77
N GLY A 157 -16.09 11.35 -4.10
CA GLY A 157 -16.79 12.30 -4.96
C GLY A 157 -16.46 13.78 -4.69
N THR A 158 -15.32 14.06 -4.07
CA THR A 158 -14.93 15.42 -3.65
C THR A 158 -13.72 15.94 -4.42
N LYS A 159 -13.72 17.26 -4.67
CA LYS A 159 -12.54 17.98 -5.19
C LYS A 159 -11.52 18.31 -4.09
N ASN A 160 -11.90 18.15 -2.82
CA ASN A 160 -11.05 18.47 -1.68
C ASN A 160 -10.03 17.35 -1.42
N LEU A 161 -8.79 17.57 -1.85
CA LEU A 161 -7.68 16.64 -1.64
C LEU A 161 -7.35 16.45 -0.16
N PHE A 162 -7.49 17.49 0.67
CA PHE A 162 -7.20 17.39 2.10
C PHE A 162 -8.14 16.40 2.78
N LEU A 163 -9.42 16.39 2.40
CA LEU A 163 -10.37 15.41 2.93
C LEU A 163 -9.99 13.99 2.52
N GLY A 164 -9.61 13.76 1.25
CA GLY A 164 -9.13 12.47 0.78
C GLY A 164 -7.89 11.99 1.53
N PHE A 165 -6.93 12.90 1.77
CA PHE A 165 -5.74 12.63 2.56
C PHE A 165 -6.08 12.26 4.01
N VAL A 166 -6.94 13.04 4.68
CA VAL A 166 -7.34 12.78 6.07
C VAL A 166 -8.02 11.43 6.20
N VAL A 167 -8.95 11.10 5.30
CA VAL A 167 -9.62 9.79 5.31
C VAL A 167 -8.61 8.66 5.14
N ALA A 168 -7.65 8.81 4.22
CA ALA A 168 -6.60 7.81 4.04
C ALA A 168 -5.77 7.65 5.32
N VAL A 169 -5.22 8.73 5.88
CA VAL A 169 -4.41 8.69 7.10
C VAL A 169 -5.18 8.07 8.26
N VAL A 170 -6.42 8.49 8.50
CA VAL A 170 -7.26 7.96 9.58
C VAL A 170 -7.55 6.48 9.36
N ALA A 171 -7.86 6.06 8.13
CA ALA A 171 -8.10 4.66 7.82
C ALA A 171 -6.87 3.79 8.09
N PHE A 172 -5.70 4.23 7.64
CA PHE A 172 -4.44 3.53 7.90
C PHE A 172 -4.09 3.49 9.39
N LEU A 173 -4.25 4.60 10.13
CA LEU A 173 -3.99 4.63 11.57
C LEU A 173 -4.88 3.67 12.36
N ILE A 174 -6.19 3.66 12.06
CA ILE A 174 -7.14 2.74 12.71
C ILE A 174 -6.80 1.30 12.35
N ALA A 175 -6.51 1.01 11.08
CA ALA A 175 -6.14 -0.33 10.64
C ALA A 175 -4.84 -0.82 11.28
N SER A 176 -3.83 0.03 11.38
CA SER A 176 -2.57 -0.24 12.09
C SER A 176 -2.80 -0.48 13.58
N ALA A 177 -3.62 0.34 14.25
CA ALA A 177 -3.96 0.13 15.65
C ALA A 177 -4.64 -1.23 15.89
N ILE A 178 -5.61 -1.60 15.05
CA ILE A 178 -6.26 -2.92 15.09
C ILE A 178 -5.22 -4.03 14.88
N SER A 179 -4.34 -3.87 13.89
CA SER A 179 -3.31 -4.88 13.57
C SER A 179 -2.34 -5.10 14.73
N VAL A 180 -1.90 -4.02 15.39
CA VAL A 180 -1.03 -4.09 16.56
C VAL A 180 -1.72 -4.80 17.73
N VAL A 181 -2.97 -4.45 18.03
CA VAL A 181 -3.73 -5.09 19.12
C VAL A 181 -3.90 -6.59 18.85
N LEU A 182 -4.25 -6.97 17.62
CA LEU A 182 -4.39 -8.37 17.24
C LEU A 182 -3.06 -9.13 17.32
N ALA A 183 -1.96 -8.53 16.83
CA ALA A 183 -0.63 -9.13 16.93
C ALA A 183 -0.23 -9.38 18.39
N SER A 184 -0.48 -8.42 19.28
CA SER A 184 -0.21 -8.55 20.71
C SER A 184 -1.03 -9.67 21.37
N ILE A 185 -2.32 -9.83 21.03
CA ILE A 185 -3.18 -10.90 21.55
C ILE A 185 -2.68 -12.27 21.09
N LEU A 186 -2.23 -12.37 19.84
CA LEU A 186 -1.76 -13.60 19.22
C LEU A 186 -0.30 -13.95 19.60
N GLY A 187 0.37 -13.11 20.39
CA GLY A 187 1.77 -13.30 20.78
C GLY A 187 2.75 -13.25 19.59
N LEU A 188 2.37 -12.56 18.51
CA LEU A 188 3.21 -12.46 17.33
C LEU A 188 4.33 -11.45 17.57
N PRO A 189 5.59 -11.78 17.25
CA PRO A 189 6.68 -10.82 17.35
C PRO A 189 6.44 -9.70 16.36
N VAL A 190 6.27 -8.48 16.87
CA VAL A 190 6.34 -7.26 16.06
C VAL A 190 7.82 -7.08 15.71
N MET A 191 8.16 -6.94 14.42
CA MET A 191 9.54 -6.86 13.92
C MET A 191 10.48 -6.14 14.91
N GLU A 192 11.46 -6.87 15.44
CA GLU A 192 12.41 -6.36 16.43
C GLU A 192 13.72 -5.95 15.74
N LEU A 193 14.12 -4.70 15.93
CA LEU A 193 15.47 -4.23 15.60
C LEU A 193 16.38 -4.55 16.79
N VAL A 194 17.21 -5.58 16.65
CA VAL A 194 18.20 -5.94 17.67
C VAL A 194 19.54 -5.32 17.28
N PRO A 195 20.12 -4.42 18.11
CA PRO A 195 21.46 -3.91 17.85
C PRO A 195 22.46 -5.06 17.95
N ASN A 196 23.42 -5.09 17.02
CA ASN A 196 24.54 -6.03 17.11
C ASN A 196 25.43 -5.58 18.28
N VAL A 197 25.40 -6.33 19.38
CA VAL A 197 26.33 -6.17 20.51
C VAL A 197 27.47 -7.17 20.34
#